data_AF-A0A259CEN1-F1
#
_entry.id   AF-A0A259CEN1-F1
#
_cell.length_a   1.000
_cell.length_b   1.000
_cell.length_c   1.000
_cell.angle_alpha   90.00
_cell.angle_beta   90.00
_cell.angle_gamma   90.00
#
_symmetry.space_group_name_H-M   'P 1'
#
loop_
_entity.id
_entity.type
_entity.pdbx_description
1 polymer ?
#
loop_
_entity_poly.entity_id
_entity_poly.type
_entity_poly.pdbx_seq_one_letter_code
_entity_poly.pdbx_strand_id
1 'polypeptide(L)'
;MTNSAQIPSSIDPSTQGLAPLSEWGLILVEGPDAATLLQSQLSNSVLGLKRTIAGEIAHGHDVRLVGYCNPKGRLLASAWLGLFLIQY
;
A
#
# COMPACT_ATOMS: atom_id res chain seq x y z
N MET A 1 -38.85 29.65 -7.28
CA MET A 1 -37.43 30.01 -7.49
C MET A 1 -36.58 28.92 -6.87
N THR A 2 -36.21 27.90 -7.63
CA THR A 2 -35.37 26.78 -7.15
C THR A 2 -33.91 27.10 -7.44
N ASN A 3 -33.13 27.30 -6.37
CA ASN A 3 -31.71 27.60 -6.45
C ASN A 3 -30.93 26.31 -6.72
N SER A 4 -30.49 26.12 -7.96
CA SER A 4 -29.62 25.02 -8.35
C SER A 4 -28.22 25.33 -7.82
N ALA A 5 -27.83 24.72 -6.70
CA ALA A 5 -26.45 24.75 -6.24
C ALA A 5 -25.56 24.08 -7.31
N GLN A 6 -24.82 24.90 -8.07
CA GLN A 6 -23.80 24.41 -8.99
C GLN A 6 -22.69 23.75 -8.17
N ILE A 7 -22.52 22.45 -8.37
CA ILE A 7 -21.37 21.69 -7.88
C ILE A 7 -20.12 22.29 -8.56
N PRO A 8 -19.09 22.74 -7.83
CA PRO A 8 -17.92 23.37 -8.44
C PRO A 8 -17.27 22.42 -9.44
N SER A 9 -17.33 22.77 -10.71
CA SER A 9 -16.80 22.02 -11.85
C SER A 9 -15.35 22.42 -12.13
N SER A 10 -14.45 22.16 -11.18
CA SER A 10 -13.01 22.30 -11.39
C SER A 10 -12.26 21.11 -10.79
N ILE A 11 -12.65 19.91 -11.20
CA ILE A 11 -11.81 18.73 -11.02
C ILE A 11 -10.87 18.73 -12.22
N ASP A 12 -9.57 18.96 -11.99
CA ASP A 12 -8.56 18.78 -13.03
C ASP A 12 -8.66 17.32 -13.51
N PRO A 13 -8.93 17.05 -14.80
CA PRO A 13 -9.00 15.68 -15.32
C PRO A 13 -7.73 14.87 -15.03
N SER A 14 -6.58 15.52 -14.81
CA SER A 14 -5.34 14.85 -14.39
C SER A 14 -5.40 14.28 -12.97
N THR A 15 -6.36 14.71 -12.15
CA THR A 15 -6.52 14.31 -10.74
C THR A 15 -7.74 13.41 -10.49
N GLN A 16 -8.47 13.03 -11.53
CA GLN A 16 -9.61 12.12 -11.41
C GLN A 16 -9.15 10.75 -10.88
N GLY A 17 -9.66 10.37 -9.69
CA GLY A 17 -9.34 9.11 -9.04
C GLY A 17 -8.19 9.17 -8.01
N LEU A 18 -7.57 10.34 -7.80
CA LEU A 18 -6.61 10.53 -6.71
C LEU A 18 -7.36 10.85 -5.41
N ALA A 19 -7.06 10.11 -4.34
CA ALA A 19 -7.56 10.37 -3.00
C ALA A 19 -6.38 10.48 -2.03
N PRO A 20 -6.30 11.54 -1.21
CA PRO A 20 -5.29 11.60 -0.16
C PRO A 20 -5.56 10.51 0.89
N LEU A 21 -4.50 9.81 1.28
CA LEU A 21 -4.54 8.73 2.26
C LEU A 21 -3.99 9.21 3.61
N SER A 22 -4.61 10.22 4.22
CA SER A 22 -4.09 10.88 5.45
C SER A 22 -3.90 9.92 6.63
N GLU A 23 -4.74 8.90 6.71
CA GLU A 23 -4.74 7.92 7.81
C GLU A 23 -3.82 6.72 7.55
N TRP A 24 -3.11 6.70 6.42
CA TRP A 24 -2.20 5.62 6.07
C TRP A 24 -0.78 5.91 6.58
N GLY A 25 -0.20 4.92 7.26
CA GLY A 25 1.21 4.93 7.62
C GLY A 25 2.06 4.18 6.60
N LEU A 26 3.31 4.60 6.43
CA LEU A 26 4.33 3.87 5.67
C LEU A 26 5.38 3.33 6.64
N ILE A 27 5.66 2.03 6.56
CA ILE A 27 6.74 1.37 7.30
C ILE A 27 7.76 0.89 6.29
N LEU A 28 8.98 1.37 6.43
CA LEU A 28 10.12 0.90 5.66
C LEU A 28 10.93 -0.11 6.47
N VAL A 29 11.26 -1.24 5.84
CA VAL A 29 12.06 -2.30 6.45
C VAL A 29 13.24 -2.61 5.53
N GLU A 30 14.45 -2.43 6.05
CA GLU A 30 15.70 -2.63 5.31
C GLU A 30 16.64 -3.57 6.08
N GLY A 31 17.54 -4.20 5.34
CA GLY A 31 18.56 -5.11 5.89
C GLY A 31 18.58 -6.47 5.19
N PRO A 32 19.66 -7.24 5.37
CA PRO A 32 19.85 -8.53 4.70
C PRO A 32 18.77 -9.56 5.05
N ASP A 33 18.26 -9.51 6.28
CA ASP A 33 17.30 -10.49 6.81
C ASP A 33 15.85 -9.98 6.81
N ALA A 34 15.58 -8.81 6.23
CA ALA A 34 14.25 -8.18 6.24
C ALA A 34 13.17 -9.11 5.67
N ALA A 35 13.47 -9.78 4.54
CA ALA A 35 12.56 -10.73 3.92
C ALA A 35 12.26 -11.93 4.82
N THR A 36 13.29 -12.52 5.44
CA THR A 36 13.16 -13.67 6.34
C THR A 36 12.33 -13.31 7.58
N LEU A 37 12.62 -12.15 8.19
CA LEU A 37 11.88 -11.65 9.34
C LEU A 37 10.40 -11.48 8.97
N LEU A 38 10.10 -10.70 7.94
CA LEU A 38 8.72 -10.40 7.53
C LEU A 38 7.95 -11.66 7.11
N GLN A 39 8.61 -12.58 6.39
CA GLN A 39 8.02 -13.86 6.00
C GLN A 39 7.56 -14.70 7.21
N SER A 40 8.23 -14.58 8.36
CA SER A 40 7.87 -15.29 9.59
C SER A 40 6.73 -14.64 10.38
N GLN A 41 6.48 -13.34 10.17
CA GLN A 41 5.52 -12.55 10.96
C GLN A 41 4.19 -12.32 10.22
N LEU A 42 4.19 -12.40 8.89
CA LEU A 42 3.04 -12.03 8.06
C LEU A 42 2.29 -13.26 7.55
N SER A 43 0.97 -13.12 7.43
CA SER A 43 0.07 -14.20 6.98
C SER A 43 0.19 -14.54 5.49
N ASN A 44 0.87 -13.71 4.70
CA ASN A 44 1.04 -13.91 3.26
C ASN A 44 2.53 -13.84 2.90
N SER A 45 2.90 -14.53 1.83
CA SER A 45 4.30 -14.64 1.43
C SER A 45 4.86 -13.29 0.98
N VAL A 46 6.03 -12.95 1.51
CA VAL A 46 6.88 -11.82 1.15
C VAL A 46 7.83 -12.20 0.02
N LEU A 47 8.14 -13.50 -0.09
CA LEU A 47 9.02 -14.03 -1.13
C LEU A 47 8.33 -13.99 -2.50
N GLY A 48 9.10 -13.62 -3.53
CA GLY A 48 8.62 -13.51 -4.90
C GLY A 48 7.79 -12.27 -5.21
N LEU A 49 7.80 -11.25 -4.33
CA LEU A 49 7.34 -9.90 -4.69
C LEU A 49 8.25 -9.35 -5.79
N LYS A 50 7.64 -8.78 -6.83
CA LYS A 50 8.38 -8.06 -7.87
C LYS A 50 8.63 -6.63 -7.41
N ARG A 51 9.75 -6.06 -7.85
CA ARG A 51 10.05 -4.66 -7.60
C ARG A 51 9.05 -3.79 -8.36
N THR A 52 8.38 -2.89 -7.65
CA THR A 52 7.58 -1.83 -8.24
C THR A 52 8.45 -0.59 -8.38
N ILE A 53 8.54 -0.06 -9.61
CA ILE A 53 9.30 1.16 -9.89
C ILE A 53 8.48 2.36 -9.43
N ALA A 54 9.15 3.37 -8.87
CA ALA A 54 8.48 4.60 -8.46
C ALA A 54 7.76 5.25 -9.65
N GLY A 55 6.47 5.54 -9.48
CA GLY A 55 5.61 6.11 -10.54
C GLY A 55 4.87 5.07 -11.40
N GLU A 56 5.19 3.78 -11.28
CA GLU A 56 4.40 2.72 -11.93
C GLU A 56 3.25 2.24 -11.03
N ILE A 57 2.13 1.91 -11.67
CA ILE A 57 1.01 1.26 -10.99
C ILE A 57 1.34 -0.23 -10.87
N ALA A 58 1.34 -0.75 -9.65
CA ALA A 58 1.54 -2.16 -9.39
C ALA A 58 0.42 -3.01 -10.03
N HIS A 59 0.77 -4.15 -10.64
CA HIS A 59 -0.19 -5.04 -11.28
C HIS A 59 -0.04 -6.50 -10.82
N GLY A 60 -1.17 -7.21 -10.65
CA GLY A 60 -1.16 -8.62 -10.28
C GLY A 60 -0.55 -8.91 -8.91
N HIS A 61 0.64 -9.52 -8.87
CA HIS A 61 1.30 -10.01 -7.65
C HIS A 61 2.42 -9.09 -7.12
N ASP A 62 2.56 -7.89 -7.69
CA ASP A 62 3.59 -6.91 -7.33
C ASP A 62 3.37 -6.33 -5.92
N VAL A 63 2.12 -6.31 -5.47
CA VAL A 63 1.71 -5.89 -4.13
C VAL A 63 0.81 -6.97 -3.54
N ARG A 64 0.94 -7.23 -2.24
CA ARG A 64 0.17 -8.26 -1.54
C ARG A 64 -0.48 -7.68 -0.29
N LEU A 65 -1.72 -8.07 -0.03
CA LEU A 65 -2.35 -7.82 1.26
C LEU A 65 -1.77 -8.79 2.29
N VAL A 66 -1.29 -8.26 3.41
CA VAL A 66 -0.69 -9.01 4.50
C VAL A 66 -1.39 -8.71 5.82
N GLY A 67 -1.38 -9.68 6.73
CA GLY A 67 -1.83 -9.50 8.11
C GLY A 67 -0.70 -9.83 9.08
N TYR A 68 -0.53 -9.01 10.11
CA TYR A 68 0.31 -9.31 11.27
C TYR A 68 -0.56 -9.90 12.37
N CYS A 69 -0.25 -11.11 12.80
CA CYS A 69 -1.04 -11.86 13.77
C CYS A 69 -0.29 -12.05 15.08
N ASN A 70 -1.02 -12.15 16.19
CA ASN A 70 -0.44 -12.57 17.46
C ASN A 70 -0.26 -14.12 17.51
N PRO A 71 0.44 -14.66 18.53
CA PRO A 71 0.64 -16.12 18.66
C PRO A 71 -0.65 -16.94 18.82
N LYS A 72 -1.79 -16.31 19.15
CA LYS A 72 -3.12 -16.95 19.19
C LYS A 72 -3.85 -16.89 17.85
N GLY A 73 -3.20 -16.40 16.79
CA GLY A 73 -3.79 -16.24 15.45
C GLY A 73 -4.74 -15.05 15.30
N ARG A 74 -4.80 -14.10 16.25
CA ARG A 74 -5.64 -12.90 16.11
C ARG A 74 -4.91 -11.85 15.26
N LEU A 75 -5.61 -11.30 14.28
CA LEU A 75 -5.12 -10.20 13.44
C LEU A 75 -4.95 -8.93 14.29
N LEU A 76 -3.75 -8.37 14.29
CA LEU A 76 -3.41 -7.12 14.97
C LEU A 76 -3.40 -5.93 14.00
N ALA A 77 -2.88 -6.14 12.79
CA ALA A 77 -2.82 -5.11 11.76
C ALA A 77 -2.84 -5.75 10.36
N SER A 78 -3.30 -4.99 9.37
CA SER A 78 -3.20 -5.34 7.96
C SER A 78 -2.51 -4.23 7.18
N ALA A 79 -1.82 -4.60 6.10
CA ALA A 79 -1.12 -3.65 5.26
C ALA A 79 -1.02 -4.15 3.82
N TRP A 80 -0.81 -3.23 2.89
CA TRP A 80 -0.29 -3.56 1.57
C TRP A 80 1.23 -3.63 1.64
N LEU A 81 1.79 -4.76 1.22
CA LEU A 81 3.22 -5.00 1.16
C LEU A 81 3.69 -4.95 -0.29
N GLY A 82 4.70 -4.13 -0.57
CA GLY A 82 5.37 -4.04 -1.86
C GLY A 82 6.88 -3.98 -1.68
N LEU A 83 7.60 -4.27 -2.75
CA LEU A 83 9.05 -4.17 -2.79
C LEU A 83 9.43 -2.96 -3.65
N PHE A 84 10.06 -1.96 -3.04
CA PHE A 84 10.38 -0.69 -3.71
C PHE A 84 11.89 -0.49 -3.81
N LEU A 85 12.32 0.18 -4.88
CA LEU A 85 13.68 0.70 -5.00
C LEU A 85 13.74 2.05 -4.30
N ILE A 86 14.53 2.13 -3.24
CA ILE A 86 14.84 3.40 -2.60
C ILE A 86 16.08 3.94 -3.31
N GLN A 87 15.92 4.99 -4.11
CA GLN A 87 17.05 5.78 -4.58
C GLN A 87 17.30 6.89 -3.55
N TYR A 88 18.55 6.97 -3.08
CA TYR A 88 19.07 8.07 -2.27
C TYR A 88 19.50 9.23 -3.16
#